data_AF-A0A2R6GR96-F1
#
_entry.id   AF-A0A2R6GR96-F1
#
_cell.length_a   1.000
_cell.length_b   1.000
_cell.length_c   1.000
_cell.angle_alpha   90.00
_cell.angle_beta   90.00
_cell.angle_gamma   90.00
#
_symmetry.space_group_name_H-M   'P 1'
#
loop_
_entity.id
_entity.type
_entity.pdbx_description
1 polymer ?
#
loop_
_entity_poly.entity_id
_entity_poly.type
_entity_poly.pdbx_seq_one_letter_code
_entity_poly.pdbx_strand_id
1 'polypeptide(L)' 'SPAETLGAYEETRVREFFDVGDAELAATDAGLEALVEERVALLVVER' A
#
# COMPACT_ATOMS: atom_id res chain seq x y z
N SER A 1 10.85 14.33 14.65
CA SER A 1 10.46 14.55 13.23
C SER A 1 9.34 13.57 12.86
N PRO A 2 8.65 13.69 11.71
CA PRO A 2 7.61 12.71 11.32
C PRO A 2 8.10 11.26 11.35
N ALA A 3 9.37 11.01 11.04
CA ALA A 3 9.98 9.68 11.09
C ALA A 3 10.06 9.08 12.51
N GLU A 4 10.25 9.88 13.56
CA GLU A 4 10.23 9.38 14.96
C GLU A 4 8.84 8.90 15.38
N THR A 5 7.78 9.54 14.87
CA THR A 5 6.39 9.16 15.16
C THR A 5 5.93 7.96 14.33
N LEU A 6 6.32 7.93 13.05
CA LEU A 6 5.86 6.91 12.10
C LEU A 6 6.72 5.64 12.11
N GLY A 7 7.94 5.72 12.64
CA GLY A 7 8.91 4.62 12.59
C GLY A 7 9.50 4.42 11.19
N ALA A 8 10.14 3.27 10.99
CA ALA A 8 10.68 2.88 9.70
C ALA A 8 9.55 2.35 8.79
N TYR A 9 9.71 2.53 7.49
CA TYR A 9 8.82 1.93 6.50
C TYR A 9 8.94 0.40 6.52
N GLU A 10 7.80 -0.30 6.57
CA GLU A 10 7.70 -1.76 6.61
C GLU A 10 6.80 -2.26 5.47
N GLU A 11 7.41 -2.73 4.37
CA GLU A 11 6.69 -3.18 3.17
C GLU A 11 5.65 -4.27 3.48
N THR A 12 6.02 -5.29 4.26
CA THR A 12 5.10 -6.38 4.64
C THR A 12 3.85 -5.87 5.34
N ARG A 13 3.99 -4.89 6.25
CA ARG A 13 2.84 -4.30 6.95
C ARG A 13 1.91 -3.57 5.98
N VAL A 14 2.46 -2.87 4.99
CA VAL A 14 1.66 -2.18 3.97
C VAL A 14 0.90 -3.20 3.12
N ARG A 15 1.58 -4.28 2.68
CA ARG A 15 0.98 -5.35 1.90
C ARG A 15 -0.13 -6.06 2.66
N GLU A 16 0.05 -6.34 3.94
CA GLU A 16 -0.98 -6.94 4.79
C GLU A 16 -2.18 -5.99 4.98
N PHE A 17 -1.94 -4.71 5.27
CA PHE A 17 -3.01 -3.75 5.53
C PHE A 17 -3.88 -3.52 4.29
N PHE A 18 -3.25 -3.38 3.13
CA PHE A 18 -3.95 -3.22 1.87
C PHE A 18 -4.26 -4.57 1.22
N ASP A 19 -4.06 -5.74 1.82
CA ASP A 19 -4.34 -7.05 1.19
C ASP A 19 -3.73 -7.18 -0.23
N VAL A 20 -2.44 -6.87 -0.38
CA VAL A 20 -1.67 -6.98 -1.63
C VAL A 20 -0.84 -8.25 -1.62
N GLY A 21 -1.17 -9.18 -2.52
CA GLY A 21 -0.53 -10.51 -2.62
C GLY A 21 0.70 -10.55 -3.54
N ASP A 22 1.51 -11.60 -3.43
CA ASP A 22 2.68 -11.82 -4.31
C ASP A 22 2.29 -11.88 -5.79
N ALA A 23 1.17 -12.53 -6.12
CA ALA A 23 0.73 -12.67 -7.50
C ALA A 23 0.32 -11.33 -8.13
N GLU A 24 -0.26 -10.43 -7.35
CA GLU A 24 -0.64 -9.09 -7.79
C GLU A 24 0.61 -8.23 -8.02
N LEU A 25 1.55 -8.24 -7.07
CA LEU A 25 2.82 -7.51 -7.20
C LEU A 25 3.67 -8.04 -8.37
N ALA A 26 3.64 -9.35 -8.63
CA ALA A 26 4.34 -9.96 -9.75
C ALA A 26 3.63 -9.81 -11.11
N ALA A 27 2.36 -9.39 -11.13
CA ALA A 27 1.59 -9.27 -12.38
C ALA A 27 1.93 -8.02 -13.18
N THR A 28 2.65 -7.07 -12.58
CA THR A 28 2.98 -5.76 -13.16
C THR A 28 4.42 -5.37 -12.84
N ASP A 29 5.01 -4.52 -13.69
CA ASP A 29 6.29 -3.87 -13.41
C ASP A 29 6.14 -2.66 -12.46
N ALA A 30 4.92 -2.39 -11.97
CA ALA A 30 4.63 -1.32 -11.04
C ALA A 30 5.01 -1.69 -9.59
N GLY A 31 5.43 -0.67 -8.82
CA GLY A 31 5.74 -0.82 -7.39
C GLY A 31 4.48 -0.92 -6.52
N LEU A 32 4.69 -1.28 -5.25
CA LEU A 32 3.62 -1.42 -4.25
C LEU A 32 2.80 -0.13 -4.07
N GLU A 33 3.44 1.02 -4.19
CA GLU A 33 2.78 2.32 -4.06
C GLU A 33 1.66 2.50 -5.09
N ALA A 34 1.89 2.07 -6.34
CA ALA A 34 0.91 2.19 -7.42
C ALA A 34 -0.32 1.30 -7.15
N LEU A 35 -0.11 0.07 -6.67
CA LEU A 35 -1.20 -0.84 -6.30
C LEU A 35 -2.04 -0.28 -5.15
N VAL A 36 -1.38 0.32 -4.15
CA VAL A 36 -2.05 0.97 -3.02
C VAL A 36 -2.85 2.20 -3.48
N GLU A 37 -2.28 3.03 -4.36
CA GLU A 37 -2.97 4.20 -4.93
C GLU A 37 -4.25 3.81 -5.66
N GLU A 38 -4.21 2.77 -6.50
CA GLU A 38 -5.39 2.24 -7.18
C GLU A 38 -6.47 1.79 -6.18
N ARG A 39 -6.07 1.08 -5.11
CA ARG A 39 -7.00 0.63 -4.06
C ARG A 39 -7.67 1.81 -3.37
N VAL A 40 -6.88 2.81 -2.98
CA VAL A 40 -7.36 4.01 -2.28
C VAL A 40 -8.28 4.84 -3.18
N ALA A 41 -7.98 4.93 -4.48
CA ALA A 41 -8.82 5.64 -5.44
C ALA A 41 -10.24 5.04 -5.57
N LEU A 42 -10.40 3.75 -5.26
CA LEU A 42 -11.69 3.06 -5.28
C LEU A 42 -12.43 3.09 -3.93
N LEU A 43 -11.80 3.59 -2.86
CA LEU A 43 -12.46 3.72 -1.57
C LEU A 43 -13.56 4.78 -1.64
N VAL A 44 -14.79 4.35 -1.41
CA VAL A 44 -15.91 5.28 -1.23
C VAL A 44 -15.80 5.89 0.17
N VAL A 45 -15.47 7.18 0.23
CA VAL A 45 -15.47 7.94 1.47
C VAL A 45 -16.81 8.66 1.60
N GLU A 46 -17.58 8.30 2.63
CA GLU A 46 -18.77 9.06 3.02
C GLU A 46 -18.34 10.43 3.57
N ARG A 47 -19.16 11.45 3.31
CA ARG A 47 -18.80 12.86 3.45
C ARG A 47 -19.44 13.52 4.66
#